data_AF-A0A3B9UB49-F1
#
_entry.id   AF-A0A3B9UB49-F1
#
_cell.length_a   1.000
_cell.length_b   1.000
_cell.length_c   1.000
_cell.angle_alpha   90.00
_cell.angle_beta   90.00
_cell.angle_gamma   90.00
#
_symmetry.space_group_name_H-M   'P 1'
#
loop_
_entity.id
_entity.type
_entity.pdbx_description
1 polymer ?
#
loop_
_entity_poly.entity_id
_entity_poly.type
_entity_poly.pdbx_seq_one_letter_code
_entity_poly.pdbx_strand_id
1 'polypeptide(L)'
;MCKAEGEGGTQVPLEYLFVNGADVPYGADGFPEAPGSNAVFGRITADKLKPYADYSIVGIAFIVASDLGSVPSIIAMERRTDGYHTVAGGNVESYDVTNATNGIVLNEVGCTQTYVIPKEPKDILFGYGYTQSATGTNADKPIFLGKTTDTANGYLVLGTLNAAYGRGIYTVSSAKFPYAACVQLILSNGSMTEIVGVDGKRDVKVVERYTPDGQRVSAPVNGINIEKLSDGTTRKVFVQK
;
A
#
# COMPACT_ATOMS: atom_id res chain seq x y z
N MET A 1 -1.88 16.22 -0.33
CA MET A 1 -3.01 15.33 0.03
C MET A 1 -2.46 13.92 0.10
N CYS A 2 -2.78 13.14 1.14
CA CYS A 2 -2.46 11.70 1.19
C CYS A 2 -3.59 10.91 0.50
N LYS A 3 -3.94 11.28 -0.72
CA LYS A 3 -5.01 10.63 -1.50
C LYS A 3 -4.46 10.37 -2.88
N ALA A 4 -4.49 9.11 -3.32
CA ALA A 4 -4.33 8.78 -4.73
C ALA A 4 -5.58 9.26 -5.47
N GLU A 5 -5.41 10.09 -6.50
CA GLU A 5 -6.48 10.38 -7.45
C GLU A 5 -6.56 9.21 -8.42
N GLY A 6 -7.74 8.59 -8.56
CA GLY A 6 -7.93 7.50 -9.52
C GLY A 6 -7.59 8.00 -10.92
N GLU A 7 -6.54 7.44 -11.53
CA GLU A 7 -6.11 7.88 -12.86
C GLU A 7 -7.19 7.55 -13.89
N GLY A 8 -7.73 8.60 -14.52
CA GLY A 8 -8.63 8.50 -15.65
C GLY A 8 -7.87 8.04 -16.90
N GLY A 9 -7.68 6.73 -17.01
CA GLY A 9 -7.14 6.03 -18.17
C GLY A 9 -7.69 4.61 -18.17
N THR A 10 -7.48 3.86 -19.25
CA THR A 10 -7.97 2.47 -19.46
C THR A 10 -7.47 1.40 -18.48
N GLN A 11 -7.00 1.80 -17.29
CA GLN A 11 -6.70 0.94 -16.14
C GLN A 11 -7.98 0.52 -15.43
N VAL A 12 -7.95 -0.66 -14.83
CA VAL A 12 -9.01 -1.15 -13.94
C VAL A 12 -9.24 -0.10 -12.84
N PRO A 13 -10.47 0.39 -12.63
CA PRO A 13 -10.72 1.42 -11.62
C PRO A 13 -10.32 0.88 -10.23
N LEU A 14 -9.36 1.56 -9.61
CA LEU A 14 -8.92 1.30 -8.24
C LEU A 14 -9.69 2.20 -7.28
N GLU A 15 -10.08 1.62 -6.15
CA GLU A 15 -10.73 2.33 -5.06
C GLU A 15 -9.80 2.39 -3.84
N TYR A 16 -9.69 3.57 -3.23
CA TYR A 16 -8.81 3.80 -2.09
C TYR A 16 -9.63 4.03 -0.83
N LEU A 17 -9.51 3.11 0.13
CA LEU A 17 -10.21 3.20 1.42
C LEU A 17 -9.26 3.53 2.56
N PHE A 18 -9.66 4.50 3.38
CA PHE A 18 -8.86 4.94 4.50
C PHE A 18 -9.76 5.41 5.65
N VAL A 19 -9.17 5.56 6.83
CA VAL A 19 -9.87 6.14 7.98
C VAL A 19 -9.93 7.65 7.80
N ASN A 20 -11.09 8.26 8.02
CA ASN A 20 -11.28 9.69 7.84
C ASN A 20 -10.16 10.49 8.49
N GLY A 21 -9.53 11.39 7.71
CA GLY A 21 -8.44 12.22 8.20
C GLY A 21 -7.04 11.64 8.04
N ALA A 22 -6.90 10.37 7.61
CA ALA A 22 -5.63 9.81 7.14
C ALA A 22 -5.11 10.48 5.86
N ASP A 23 -5.99 11.15 5.11
CA ASP A 23 -5.72 11.86 3.86
C ASP A 23 -5.15 13.28 4.05
N VAL A 24 -5.11 13.77 5.30
CA VAL A 24 -4.61 15.11 5.65
C VAL A 24 -3.37 14.97 6.54
N PRO A 25 -2.16 15.10 5.98
CA PRO A 25 -0.93 14.95 6.75
C PRO A 25 -0.82 16.02 7.83
N TYR A 26 -0.47 15.61 9.05
CA TYR A 26 -0.39 16.46 10.23
C TYR A 26 0.97 16.40 10.92
N GLY A 27 1.55 15.21 11.08
CA GLY A 27 2.80 15.05 11.80
C GLY A 27 3.39 13.65 11.69
N ALA A 28 4.45 13.40 12.44
CA ALA A 28 5.16 12.13 12.46
C ALA A 28 5.30 11.61 13.90
N ASP A 29 5.32 10.29 14.05
CA ASP A 29 5.37 9.61 15.32
C ASP A 29 6.16 8.30 15.26
N GLY A 30 6.50 7.78 16.43
CA GLY A 30 7.11 6.46 16.62
C GLY A 30 7.35 6.18 18.09
N PHE A 31 7.80 4.96 18.39
CA PHE A 31 7.84 4.40 19.74
C PHE A 31 9.27 3.98 20.14
N PRO A 32 10.22 4.92 20.30
CA PRO A 32 11.60 4.57 20.65
C PRO A 32 11.74 3.74 21.93
N GLU A 33 10.76 3.79 22.83
CA GLU A 33 10.63 2.95 24.02
C GLU A 33 10.29 1.47 23.71
N ALA A 34 9.85 1.17 22.49
CA ALA A 34 9.50 -0.16 22.01
C ALA A 34 10.32 -0.52 20.74
N PRO A 35 11.66 -0.64 20.84
CA PRO A 35 12.52 -0.91 19.70
C PRO A 35 12.29 -2.29 19.07
N GLY A 36 12.67 -2.43 17.81
CA GLY A 36 12.55 -3.66 17.03
C GLY A 36 11.33 -3.69 16.11
N SER A 37 10.90 -4.89 15.71
CA SER A 37 9.87 -5.04 14.66
C SER A 37 8.48 -4.68 15.14
N ASN A 38 7.91 -3.62 14.60
CA ASN A 38 6.56 -3.14 14.87
C ASN A 38 5.77 -3.01 13.56
N ALA A 39 4.48 -2.72 13.66
CA ALA A 39 3.65 -2.36 12.51
C ALA A 39 2.62 -1.31 12.90
N VAL A 40 2.25 -0.45 11.95
CA VAL A 40 1.22 0.58 12.11
C VAL A 40 0.02 0.25 11.24
N PHE A 41 -1.18 0.54 11.73
CA PHE A 41 -2.42 0.24 11.05
C PHE A 41 -3.45 1.38 11.17
N GLY A 42 -4.28 1.48 10.13
CA GLY A 42 -5.66 1.94 10.23
C GLY A 42 -6.62 0.74 10.25
N ARG A 43 -7.87 0.97 10.65
CA ARG A 43 -8.93 -0.05 10.60
C ARG A 43 -10.10 0.38 9.73
N ILE A 44 -10.46 -0.39 8.71
CA ILE A 44 -11.76 -0.24 8.04
C ILE A 44 -12.74 -1.22 8.68
N THR A 45 -13.91 -0.71 9.09
CA THR A 45 -14.95 -1.53 9.71
C THR A 45 -15.69 -2.37 8.67
N ALA A 46 -16.28 -3.47 9.11
CA ALA A 46 -17.15 -4.31 8.28
C ALA A 46 -18.20 -3.47 7.52
N ASP A 47 -18.87 -2.53 8.19
CA ASP A 47 -19.89 -1.69 7.56
C ASP A 47 -19.35 -0.80 6.43
N LYS A 48 -18.11 -0.31 6.55
CA LYS A 48 -17.44 0.45 5.49
C LYS A 48 -17.00 -0.44 4.33
N LEU A 49 -16.78 -1.74 4.56
CA LEU A 49 -16.38 -2.73 3.55
C LEU A 49 -17.56 -3.35 2.81
N LYS A 50 -18.76 -3.42 3.41
CA LYS A 50 -19.96 -4.02 2.80
C LYS A 50 -20.26 -3.54 1.37
N PRO A 51 -20.12 -2.25 1.01
CA PRO A 51 -20.35 -1.79 -0.37
C PRO A 51 -19.37 -2.36 -1.40
N TYR A 52 -18.22 -2.88 -0.95
CA TYR A 52 -17.15 -3.41 -1.77
C TYR A 52 -17.11 -4.94 -1.76
N ALA A 53 -18.25 -5.60 -1.47
CA ALA A 53 -18.36 -7.03 -1.65
C ALA A 53 -17.92 -7.44 -3.06
N ASP A 54 -17.19 -8.55 -3.14
CA ASP A 54 -16.60 -9.10 -4.37
C ASP A 54 -15.41 -8.29 -4.94
N TYR A 55 -15.03 -7.14 -4.36
CA TYR A 55 -13.78 -6.45 -4.69
C TYR A 55 -12.60 -7.21 -4.08
N SER A 56 -11.44 -7.12 -4.71
CA SER A 56 -10.17 -7.65 -4.17
C SER A 56 -9.36 -6.56 -3.49
N ILE A 57 -8.80 -6.84 -2.31
CA ILE A 57 -7.67 -6.09 -1.76
C ILE A 57 -6.44 -6.43 -2.59
N VAL A 58 -5.92 -5.44 -3.31
CA VAL A 58 -4.81 -5.61 -4.26
C VAL A 58 -3.54 -4.86 -3.84
N GLY A 59 -3.62 -3.98 -2.85
CA GLY A 59 -2.46 -3.26 -2.37
C GLY A 59 -2.75 -2.40 -1.14
N ILE A 60 -1.69 -1.77 -0.64
CA ILE A 60 -1.75 -0.79 0.44
C ILE A 60 -0.92 0.43 0.02
N ALA A 61 -1.53 1.61 0.11
CA ALA A 61 -0.85 2.88 -0.03
C ALA A 61 -0.48 3.42 1.35
N PHE A 62 0.68 4.07 1.50
CA PHE A 62 1.12 4.59 2.79
C PHE A 62 2.15 5.71 2.68
N ILE A 63 2.23 6.51 3.73
CA ILE A 63 3.22 7.58 3.88
C ILE A 63 4.13 7.29 5.07
N VAL A 64 5.42 7.54 4.89
CA VAL A 64 6.44 7.36 5.92
C VAL A 64 7.21 8.65 6.13
N ALA A 65 7.57 8.92 7.38
CA ALA A 65 8.32 10.11 7.79
C ALA A 65 9.82 9.85 7.95
N SER A 66 10.23 8.59 8.04
CA SER A 66 11.63 8.17 8.08
C SER A 66 11.79 6.75 7.50
N ASP A 67 13.04 6.28 7.46
CA ASP A 67 13.38 4.92 7.04
C ASP A 67 12.65 3.86 7.90
N LEU A 68 12.16 2.81 7.24
CA LEU A 68 11.42 1.69 7.82
C LEU A 68 12.32 0.55 8.33
N GLY A 69 13.64 0.62 8.09
CA GLY A 69 14.62 -0.34 8.55
C GLY A 69 14.72 -1.61 7.70
N SER A 70 15.11 -2.71 8.34
CA SER A 70 15.81 -3.82 7.67
C SER A 70 14.99 -4.59 6.63
N VAL A 71 13.67 -4.71 6.78
CA VAL A 71 12.78 -5.34 5.77
C VAL A 71 11.34 -4.84 5.97
N PRO A 72 10.89 -3.77 5.30
CA PRO A 72 9.51 -3.33 5.39
C PRO A 72 8.55 -4.25 4.62
N SER A 73 7.32 -4.35 5.12
CA SER A 73 6.24 -5.13 4.49
C SER A 73 4.90 -4.40 4.61
N ILE A 74 3.97 -4.69 3.70
CA ILE A 74 2.57 -4.30 3.85
C ILE A 74 1.76 -5.50 4.34
N ILE A 75 0.75 -5.24 5.17
CA ILE A 75 -0.05 -6.29 5.82
C ILE A 75 -1.50 -5.82 5.94
N ALA A 76 -2.44 -6.67 5.54
CA ALA A 76 -3.86 -6.58 5.87
C ALA A 76 -4.31 -7.81 6.67
N MET A 77 -5.01 -7.60 7.78
CA MET A 77 -5.48 -8.64 8.68
C MET A 77 -6.99 -8.53 8.93
N GLU A 78 -7.68 -9.65 8.86
CA GLU A 78 -9.10 -9.78 9.18
C GLU A 78 -9.31 -10.19 10.63
N ARG A 79 -10.27 -9.55 11.31
CA ARG A 79 -10.67 -9.95 12.66
C ARG A 79 -11.57 -11.19 12.63
N ARG A 80 -11.08 -12.29 13.19
CA ARG A 80 -11.81 -13.55 13.43
C ARG A 80 -12.07 -13.76 14.93
N THR A 81 -12.76 -14.85 15.26
CA THR A 81 -13.13 -15.19 16.65
C THR A 81 -11.93 -15.47 17.55
N ASP A 82 -10.83 -15.94 16.96
CA ASP A 82 -9.59 -16.34 17.62
C ASP A 82 -8.46 -15.29 17.49
N GLY A 83 -8.71 -14.17 16.81
CA GLY A 83 -7.74 -13.08 16.67
C GLY A 83 -7.70 -12.47 15.27
N TYR A 84 -6.61 -11.77 14.97
CA TYR A 84 -6.37 -11.20 13.65
C TYR A 84 -5.56 -12.17 12.79
N HIS A 85 -6.02 -12.39 11.56
CA HIS A 85 -5.37 -13.29 10.59
C HIS A 85 -4.98 -12.49 9.36
N THR A 86 -3.73 -12.63 8.91
CA THR A 86 -3.29 -12.03 7.65
C THR A 86 -4.11 -12.59 6.50
N VAL A 87 -4.67 -11.69 5.70
CA VAL A 87 -5.46 -12.02 4.51
C VAL A 87 -4.84 -11.50 3.22
N ALA A 88 -4.06 -10.42 3.31
CA ALA A 88 -3.26 -9.90 2.20
C ALA A 88 -1.98 -9.27 2.74
N GLY A 89 -0.96 -9.16 1.89
CA GLY A 89 0.32 -8.56 2.26
C GLY A 89 1.35 -8.68 1.14
N GLY A 90 2.53 -8.13 1.37
CA GLY A 90 3.60 -8.08 0.39
C GLY A 90 4.87 -7.48 0.96
N ASN A 91 6.00 -7.75 0.31
CA ASN A 91 7.28 -7.12 0.66
C ASN A 91 7.33 -5.71 0.05
N VAL A 92 7.95 -4.78 0.76
CA VAL A 92 8.24 -3.44 0.24
C VAL A 92 9.68 -3.44 -0.27
N GLU A 93 9.87 -3.53 -1.59
CA GLU A 93 11.21 -3.55 -2.20
C GLU A 93 11.85 -2.16 -2.26
N SER A 94 11.02 -1.13 -2.41
CA SER A 94 11.44 0.28 -2.45
C SER A 94 10.30 1.17 -1.98
N TYR A 95 10.66 2.29 -1.35
CA TYR A 95 9.74 3.33 -0.93
C TYR A 95 10.51 4.64 -0.78
N ASP A 96 9.78 5.75 -0.91
CA ASP A 96 10.29 7.09 -0.70
C ASP A 96 9.84 7.66 0.65
N VAL A 97 10.74 8.39 1.29
CA VAL A 97 10.50 9.07 2.56
C VAL A 97 9.97 10.48 2.31
N THR A 98 8.90 10.85 3.01
CA THR A 98 8.39 12.23 3.04
C THR A 98 9.36 13.12 3.81
N ASN A 99 9.83 14.18 3.18
CA ASN A 99 10.75 15.15 3.79
C ASN A 99 10.64 16.52 3.08
N ALA A 100 11.41 17.51 3.53
CA ALA A 100 11.38 18.86 2.95
C ALA A 100 11.78 18.92 1.47
N THR A 101 12.61 17.98 1.00
CA THR A 101 13.08 17.89 -0.39
C THR A 101 12.06 17.20 -1.30
N ASN A 102 11.51 16.08 -0.85
CA ASN A 102 10.59 15.26 -1.64
C ASN A 102 9.13 15.73 -1.56
N GLY A 103 8.80 16.54 -0.55
CA GLY A 103 7.42 16.80 -0.19
C GLY A 103 6.74 15.54 0.37
N ILE A 104 5.41 15.56 0.39
CA ILE A 104 4.59 14.41 0.83
C ILE A 104 4.54 13.39 -0.29
N VAL A 105 5.01 12.17 -0.02
CA VAL A 105 5.06 11.08 -0.98
C VAL A 105 4.16 9.93 -0.52
N LEU A 106 3.26 9.50 -1.41
CA LEU A 106 2.42 8.32 -1.21
C LEU A 106 3.09 7.12 -1.89
N ASN A 107 3.46 6.12 -1.09
CA ASN A 107 4.00 4.86 -1.57
C ASN A 107 2.85 3.88 -1.80
N GLU A 108 2.86 3.16 -2.93
CA GLU A 108 1.88 2.12 -3.21
C GLU A 108 2.57 0.79 -3.42
N VAL A 109 2.09 -0.25 -2.73
CA VAL A 109 2.66 -1.59 -2.83
C VAL A 109 1.53 -2.58 -3.06
N GLY A 110 1.70 -3.42 -4.08
CA GLY A 110 0.77 -4.50 -4.41
C GLY A 110 0.89 -5.67 -3.43
N CYS A 111 -0.23 -6.32 -3.15
CA CYS A 111 -0.23 -7.55 -2.38
C CYS A 111 0.22 -8.72 -3.25
N THR A 112 1.06 -9.61 -2.70
CA THR A 112 1.45 -10.87 -3.36
C THR A 112 0.32 -11.91 -3.31
N GLN A 113 -0.58 -11.77 -2.33
CA GLN A 113 -1.80 -12.56 -2.20
C GLN A 113 -3.01 -11.63 -2.22
N THR A 114 -3.94 -11.89 -3.14
CA THR A 114 -5.20 -11.16 -3.27
C THR A 114 -6.26 -11.74 -2.32
N TYR A 115 -6.97 -10.86 -1.61
CA TYR A 115 -8.11 -11.23 -0.77
C TYR A 115 -9.40 -10.63 -1.33
N VAL A 116 -10.39 -11.47 -1.64
CA VAL A 116 -11.71 -11.04 -2.09
C VAL A 116 -12.58 -10.74 -0.88
N ILE A 117 -13.13 -9.53 -0.82
CA ILE A 117 -14.01 -9.07 0.26
C ILE A 117 -15.32 -9.87 0.18
N PRO A 118 -15.69 -10.64 1.22
CA PRO A 118 -16.94 -11.39 1.21
C PRO A 118 -18.13 -10.46 1.40
N LYS A 119 -19.34 -10.94 1.06
CA LYS A 119 -20.60 -10.20 1.24
C LYS A 119 -20.87 -9.78 2.69
N GLU A 120 -20.38 -10.56 3.65
CA GLU A 120 -20.45 -10.27 5.08
C GLU A 120 -19.02 -10.10 5.63
N PRO A 121 -18.37 -8.96 5.36
CA PRO A 121 -16.98 -8.74 5.74
C PRO A 121 -16.83 -8.59 7.26
N LYS A 122 -15.60 -8.80 7.74
CA LYS A 122 -15.17 -8.41 9.08
C LYS A 122 -14.28 -7.17 9.00
N ASP A 123 -13.96 -6.59 10.16
CA ASP A 123 -13.03 -5.48 10.21
C ASP A 123 -11.66 -5.88 9.66
N ILE A 124 -11.06 -5.00 8.87
CA ILE A 124 -9.72 -5.16 8.33
C ILE A 124 -8.80 -4.13 8.97
N LEU A 125 -7.73 -4.62 9.62
CA LEU A 125 -6.55 -3.82 9.94
C LEU A 125 -5.59 -3.85 8.77
N PHE A 126 -5.01 -2.71 8.41
CA PHE A 126 -4.10 -2.64 7.28
C PHE A 126 -3.08 -1.52 7.45
N GLY A 127 -1.88 -1.74 6.92
CA GLY A 127 -0.78 -0.79 6.97
C GLY A 127 0.55 -1.48 6.70
N TYR A 128 1.61 -1.05 7.40
CA TYR A 128 2.96 -1.49 7.12
C TYR A 128 3.77 -1.82 8.37
N GLY A 129 4.70 -2.76 8.21
CA GLY A 129 5.73 -3.11 9.17
C GLY A 129 6.95 -2.21 9.07
N TYR A 130 7.62 -1.99 10.20
CA TYR A 130 8.84 -1.19 10.30
C TYR A 130 9.71 -1.65 11.48
N THR A 131 10.99 -1.29 11.44
CA THR A 131 11.92 -1.51 12.56
C THR A 131 12.06 -0.22 13.35
N GLN A 132 11.52 -0.20 14.56
CA GLN A 132 11.61 0.93 15.46
C GLN A 132 13.02 1.07 16.02
N SER A 133 13.62 2.22 15.76
CA SER A 133 14.90 2.63 16.34
C SER A 133 14.71 3.29 17.72
N ALA A 134 15.74 3.28 18.57
CA ALA A 134 15.76 3.85 19.92
C ALA A 134 16.80 4.98 20.08
N THR A 135 17.06 5.75 19.01
CA THR A 135 18.18 6.70 18.95
C THR A 135 17.89 8.06 19.62
N GLY A 136 16.64 8.36 19.93
CA GLY A 136 16.14 9.68 20.32
C GLY A 136 16.02 10.71 19.18
N THR A 137 15.98 10.29 17.91
CA THR A 137 16.02 11.20 16.74
C THR A 137 14.78 11.10 15.85
N ASN A 138 14.70 11.91 14.79
CA ASN A 138 13.64 11.79 13.78
C ASN A 138 13.64 10.43 13.07
N ALA A 139 14.76 9.69 13.07
CA ALA A 139 14.81 8.32 12.58
C ALA A 139 13.94 7.36 13.41
N ASP A 140 13.55 7.76 14.62
CA ASP A 140 12.64 6.97 15.46
C ASP A 140 11.17 7.30 15.19
N LYS A 141 10.85 8.15 14.21
CA LYS A 141 9.48 8.56 13.89
C LYS A 141 9.08 8.15 12.47
N PRO A 142 9.01 6.85 12.13
CA PRO A 142 8.70 6.41 10.78
C PRO A 142 7.24 6.64 10.39
N ILE A 143 6.35 6.80 11.36
CA ILE A 143 4.91 6.81 11.12
C ILE A 143 4.45 8.21 10.75
N PHE A 144 3.89 8.39 9.55
CA PHE A 144 3.20 9.61 9.19
C PHE A 144 1.73 9.56 9.65
N LEU A 145 1.26 10.66 10.24
CA LEU A 145 -0.05 10.77 10.87
C LEU A 145 -0.87 11.92 10.26
N GLY A 146 -2.17 11.67 10.13
CA GLY A 146 -3.20 12.68 9.96
C GLY A 146 -4.05 12.87 11.22
N LYS A 147 -5.12 13.66 11.13
CA LYS A 147 -6.03 13.96 12.25
C LYS A 147 -7.41 13.37 12.02
N THR A 148 -7.96 12.68 13.01
CA THR A 148 -9.25 12.01 12.89
C THR A 148 -10.16 12.26 14.09
N THR A 149 -11.47 12.15 13.88
CA THR A 149 -12.45 11.99 14.96
C THR A 149 -12.81 10.53 15.19
N ASP A 150 -12.41 9.62 14.29
CA ASP A 150 -12.68 8.17 14.38
C ASP A 150 -11.59 7.48 15.21
N THR A 151 -11.53 7.80 16.50
CA THR A 151 -10.36 7.47 17.30
C THR A 151 -10.21 5.97 17.56
N ALA A 152 -11.28 5.19 17.46
CA ALA A 152 -11.26 3.74 17.62
C ALA A 152 -10.60 3.01 16.43
N ASN A 153 -10.54 3.66 15.26
CA ASN A 153 -10.08 3.06 14.01
C ASN A 153 -8.84 3.75 13.43
N GLY A 154 -8.55 4.99 13.83
CA GLY A 154 -7.56 5.86 13.20
C GLY A 154 -6.13 5.33 13.21
N TYR A 155 -5.60 5.04 14.39
CA TYR A 155 -4.18 4.75 14.56
C TYR A 155 -4.00 3.64 15.59
N LEU A 156 -3.51 2.50 15.10
CA LEU A 156 -3.19 1.32 15.89
C LEU A 156 -1.76 0.86 15.61
N VAL A 157 -1.15 0.21 16.58
CA VAL A 157 0.24 -0.26 16.49
C VAL A 157 0.34 -1.67 17.04
N LEU A 158 0.97 -2.55 16.27
CA LEU A 158 1.45 -3.84 16.74
C LEU A 158 2.88 -3.67 17.24
N GLY A 159 3.12 -3.97 18.51
CA GLY A 159 4.42 -3.84 19.14
C GLY A 159 4.37 -4.18 20.62
N THR A 160 5.47 -3.99 21.34
CA THR A 160 5.51 -4.11 22.80
C THR A 160 5.47 -2.71 23.42
N LEU A 161 4.34 -2.02 23.29
CA LEU A 161 4.22 -0.62 23.74
C LEU A 161 4.05 -0.49 25.26
N ASN A 162 3.69 -1.59 25.93
CA ASN A 162 3.56 -1.62 27.38
C ASN A 162 4.14 -2.94 27.90
N ALA A 163 5.18 -2.84 28.74
CA ALA A 163 5.87 -3.99 29.31
C ALA A 163 4.96 -4.92 30.13
N ALA A 164 3.88 -4.39 30.73
CA ALA A 164 2.94 -5.19 31.52
C ALA A 164 2.02 -6.07 30.66
N TYR A 165 1.73 -5.66 29.42
CA TYR A 165 0.81 -6.35 28.52
C TYR A 165 1.53 -7.08 27.37
N GLY A 166 2.82 -6.85 27.21
CA GLY A 166 3.65 -7.54 26.21
C GLY A 166 3.34 -7.09 24.78
N ARG A 167 3.63 -7.97 23.82
CA ARG A 167 3.41 -7.68 22.40
C ARG A 167 1.93 -7.82 22.05
N GLY A 168 1.35 -6.79 21.45
CA GLY A 168 -0.07 -6.79 21.07
C GLY A 168 -0.42 -5.66 20.12
N ILE A 169 -1.68 -5.63 19.69
CA ILE A 169 -2.24 -4.52 18.89
C ILE A 169 -2.88 -3.53 19.85
N TYR A 170 -2.35 -2.30 19.86
CA TYR A 170 -2.80 -1.22 20.73
C TYR A 170 -3.46 -0.14 19.88
N THR A 171 -4.66 0.29 20.26
CA THR A 171 -5.25 1.53 19.74
C THR A 171 -4.54 2.70 20.43
N VAL A 172 -3.76 3.46 19.66
CA VAL A 172 -2.99 4.61 20.16
C VAL A 172 -3.82 5.89 20.10
N SER A 173 -4.64 5.98 19.05
CA SER A 173 -5.51 7.12 18.87
C SER A 173 -6.57 7.23 19.98
N SER A 174 -6.81 8.45 20.43
CA SER A 174 -7.73 8.79 21.53
C SER A 174 -8.22 10.22 21.40
N ALA A 175 -9.16 10.65 22.25
CA ALA A 175 -9.59 12.05 22.27
C ALA A 175 -8.44 13.04 22.53
N LYS A 176 -7.41 12.63 23.29
CA LYS A 176 -6.21 13.42 23.57
C LYS A 176 -5.20 13.38 22.41
N PHE A 177 -5.15 12.26 21.69
CA PHE A 177 -4.26 12.01 20.55
C PHE A 177 -5.09 11.59 19.34
N PRO A 178 -5.86 12.51 18.71
CA PRO A 178 -6.87 12.20 17.71
C PRO A 178 -6.23 12.01 16.32
N TYR A 179 -5.43 10.95 16.18
CA TYR A 179 -4.60 10.72 15.00
C TYR A 179 -5.08 9.54 14.17
N ALA A 180 -4.85 9.61 12.86
CA ALA A 180 -4.99 8.48 11.96
C ALA A 180 -3.65 8.16 11.30
N ALA A 181 -3.33 6.87 11.16
CA ALA A 181 -2.20 6.46 10.34
C ALA A 181 -2.48 6.83 8.88
N CYS A 182 -1.50 7.45 8.20
CA CYS A 182 -1.61 7.78 6.77
C CYS A 182 -1.41 6.52 5.92
N VAL A 183 -2.42 5.65 5.91
CA VAL A 183 -2.48 4.40 5.15
C VAL A 183 -3.81 4.28 4.41
N GLN A 184 -3.82 3.64 3.24
CA GLN A 184 -5.03 3.36 2.44
C GLN A 184 -5.01 1.90 1.94
N LEU A 185 -6.15 1.23 1.98
CA LEU A 185 -6.39 -0.01 1.26
C LEU A 185 -6.67 0.32 -0.21
N ILE A 186 -6.05 -0.43 -1.11
CA ILE A 186 -6.28 -0.35 -2.55
C ILE A 186 -7.15 -1.54 -2.94
N LEU A 187 -8.32 -1.26 -3.50
CA LEU A 187 -9.31 -2.25 -3.94
C LEU A 187 -9.46 -2.25 -5.46
N SER A 188 -9.85 -3.40 -6.01
CA SER A 188 -10.17 -3.58 -7.43
C SER A 188 -11.47 -4.37 -7.61
N ASN A 189 -12.31 -3.97 -8.57
CA ASN A 189 -13.64 -4.56 -8.84
C ASN A 189 -13.68 -5.67 -9.91
N GLY A 190 -12.52 -6.22 -10.28
CA GLY A 190 -12.36 -7.33 -11.24
C GLY A 190 -12.03 -6.85 -12.65
N SER A 191 -11.23 -7.54 -13.48
CA SER A 191 -10.59 -8.87 -13.41
C SER A 191 -9.10 -8.67 -13.70
N MET A 192 -8.20 -8.96 -12.75
CA MET A 192 -6.78 -9.12 -13.12
C MET A 192 -6.61 -10.45 -13.86
N THR A 193 -6.71 -10.40 -15.18
CA THR A 193 -6.01 -11.33 -16.08
C THR A 193 -4.67 -10.75 -16.56
N GLU A 194 -4.19 -9.69 -15.93
CA GLU A 194 -2.94 -9.05 -16.30
C GLU A 194 -2.04 -8.95 -15.07
N ILE A 195 -0.85 -9.52 -15.19
CA ILE A 195 0.24 -9.32 -14.25
C ILE A 195 0.55 -7.83 -14.29
N VAL A 196 0.22 -7.10 -13.23
CA VAL A 196 0.70 -5.74 -13.03
C VAL A 196 2.21 -5.84 -12.85
N GLY A 197 2.95 -5.49 -13.90
CA GLY A 197 4.39 -5.31 -13.83
C GLY A 197 4.70 -4.29 -12.75
N VAL A 198 5.62 -4.64 -11.85
CA VAL A 198 6.13 -3.74 -10.82
C VAL A 198 6.80 -2.57 -11.54
N ASP A 199 6.32 -1.34 -11.35
CA ASP A 199 6.87 -0.08 -11.86
C ASP A 199 8.21 0.27 -11.18
N GLY A 200 9.15 -0.67 -11.19
CA GLY A 200 10.55 -0.36 -11.04
C GLY A 200 11.07 0.12 -12.38
N LYS A 201 11.71 1.30 -12.43
CA LYS A 201 12.54 1.74 -13.57
C LYS A 201 13.59 0.66 -13.89
N ARG A 202 13.20 -0.34 -14.66
CA ARG A 202 14.09 -1.31 -15.28
C ARG A 202 14.43 -0.74 -16.65
N ASP A 203 15.67 -0.86 -17.08
CA ASP A 203 16.03 -0.59 -18.48
C ASP A 203 15.40 -1.69 -19.35
N VAL A 204 14.12 -1.50 -19.68
CA VAL A 204 13.30 -2.47 -20.40
C VAL A 204 13.70 -2.47 -21.87
N LYS A 205 14.16 -3.62 -22.37
CA LYS A 205 14.59 -3.79 -23.77
C LYS A 205 13.53 -4.55 -24.55
N VAL A 206 13.35 -4.18 -25.83
CA VAL A 206 12.55 -4.96 -26.77
C VAL A 206 13.29 -6.26 -27.09
N VAL A 207 12.71 -7.39 -26.69
CA VAL A 207 13.29 -8.72 -26.94
C VAL A 207 12.71 -9.38 -28.18
N GLU A 208 11.45 -9.08 -28.50
CA GLU A 208 10.77 -9.57 -29.70
C GLU A 208 9.81 -8.50 -30.24
N ARG A 209 9.57 -8.52 -31.55
CA ARG A 209 8.62 -7.63 -32.21
C ARG A 209 7.83 -8.40 -33.24
N TYR A 210 6.53 -8.11 -33.33
CA TYR A 210 5.60 -8.74 -34.23
C TYR A 210 4.77 -7.70 -34.98
N THR A 211 4.34 -8.05 -36.19
CA THR A 211 3.26 -7.34 -36.91
C THR A 211 1.89 -7.72 -36.32
N PRO A 212 0.81 -6.99 -36.65
CA PRO A 212 -0.52 -7.27 -36.10
C PRO A 212 -1.09 -8.64 -36.50
N ASP A 213 -0.62 -9.20 -37.63
CA ASP A 213 -0.91 -10.55 -38.12
C ASP A 213 -0.03 -11.63 -37.47
N GLY A 214 0.83 -11.27 -36.50
CA GLY A 214 1.60 -12.20 -35.69
C GLY A 214 2.93 -12.64 -36.29
N GLN A 215 3.41 -12.02 -37.38
CA GLN A 215 4.73 -12.33 -37.94
C GLN A 215 5.84 -11.64 -37.15
N ARG A 216 6.88 -12.38 -36.78
CA ARG A 216 8.05 -11.82 -36.08
C ARG A 216 8.89 -10.98 -37.03
N VAL A 217 9.24 -9.77 -36.61
CA VAL A 217 10.08 -8.83 -37.35
C VAL A 217 11.28 -8.39 -36.51
N SER A 218 12.44 -8.21 -37.15
CA SER A 218 13.69 -7.83 -36.46
C SER A 218 13.87 -6.32 -36.30
N ALA A 219 13.14 -5.51 -37.06
CA ALA A 219 13.21 -4.04 -37.06
C ALA A 219 11.80 -3.42 -37.07
N PRO A 220 11.63 -2.15 -36.67
CA PRO A 220 10.33 -1.49 -36.71
C PRO A 220 9.81 -1.38 -38.15
N VAL A 221 8.57 -1.80 -38.38
CA VAL A 221 7.88 -1.66 -39.66
C VAL A 221 6.89 -0.51 -39.64
N ASN A 222 6.55 0.04 -40.81
CA ASN A 222 5.53 1.10 -40.90
C ASN A 222 4.16 0.54 -40.46
N GLY A 223 3.46 1.28 -39.61
CA GLY A 223 2.20 0.86 -38.98
C GLY A 223 2.35 0.33 -37.56
N ILE A 224 1.42 -0.53 -37.15
CA ILE A 224 1.36 -1.09 -35.79
C ILE A 224 2.40 -2.20 -35.63
N ASN A 225 3.18 -2.13 -34.54
CA ASN A 225 4.13 -3.14 -34.10
C ASN A 225 3.71 -3.60 -32.69
N ILE A 226 3.75 -4.90 -32.43
CA ILE A 226 3.55 -5.49 -31.10
C ILE A 226 4.93 -5.85 -30.55
N GLU A 227 5.39 -5.16 -29.51
CA GLU A 227 6.71 -5.35 -28.92
C GLU A 227 6.61 -6.12 -27.61
N LYS A 228 7.35 -7.21 -27.50
CA LYS A 228 7.54 -7.94 -26.26
C LYS A 228 8.79 -7.43 -25.57
N LEU A 229 8.66 -7.12 -24.28
CA LEU A 229 9.67 -6.48 -23.47
C LEU A 229 10.37 -7.48 -22.55
N SER A 230 11.59 -7.17 -22.13
CA SER A 230 12.43 -8.04 -21.29
C SER A 230 11.87 -8.27 -19.88
N ASP A 231 10.94 -7.42 -19.43
CA ASP A 231 10.23 -7.54 -18.16
C ASP A 231 8.98 -8.44 -18.26
N GLY A 232 8.71 -9.01 -19.45
CA GLY A 232 7.55 -9.87 -19.71
C GLY A 232 6.31 -9.13 -20.19
N THR A 233 6.32 -7.79 -20.18
CA THR A 233 5.19 -6.99 -20.68
C THR A 233 5.16 -6.94 -22.21
N THR A 234 4.01 -6.55 -22.77
CA THR A 234 3.83 -6.35 -24.20
C THR A 234 3.23 -4.97 -24.45
N ARG A 235 3.71 -4.26 -25.47
CA ARG A 235 3.16 -2.95 -25.85
C ARG A 235 2.90 -2.84 -27.34
N LYS A 236 1.91 -2.02 -27.68
CA LYS A 236 1.57 -1.69 -29.06
C LYS A 236 2.20 -0.36 -29.44
N VAL A 237 3.06 -0.35 -30.46
CA VAL A 237 3.78 0.83 -30.94
C VAL A 237 3.37 1.14 -32.36
N PHE A 238 2.90 2.35 -32.63
CA PHE A 238 2.68 2.82 -34.00
C PHE A 238 3.94 3.51 -34.51
N VAL A 239 4.46 3.06 -35.64
CA VAL A 239 5.66 3.60 -36.27
C VAL A 239 5.28 4.15 -37.63
N GLN A 240 5.54 5.43 -37.85
CA GLN A 240 5.36 6.07 -39.16
C GLN A 240 6.75 6.49 -39.66
N LYS A 241 7.14 5.99 -40.82
CA LYS A 241 8.34 6.48 -41.53
C LYS A 241 7.95 7.58 -42.51
#